data_AF-A0A381QNC2-F1
#
_entry.id   AF-A0A381QNC2-F1
#
_cell.length_a   1.000
_cell.length_b   1.000
_cell.length_c   1.000
_cell.angle_alpha   90.00
_cell.angle_beta   90.00
_cell.angle_gamma   90.00
#
_symmetry.space_group_name_H-M   'P 1'
#
loop_
_entity.id
_entity.type
_entity.pdbx_description
1 polymer ?
#
loop_
_entity_poly.entity_id
_entity_poly.type
_entity_poly.pdbx_seq_one_letter_code
_entity_poly.pdbx_strand_id
1 'polypeptide(L)'
;MFESLSDRFDGILSRLRGKGRLTESDIAEAMREIRLALLEADVHFNVVQRFIDRVQVRCLEAEVTQSLTPGQQVVKVVNEELTVILGGESLQLSYAQNPPTVVLMAGLQGSGKTTSSAKLARWFKSQGRNPLLVGADLQRPAAVEQLRTLAERVEVPVFSAPGSPVDTAQAGLVEARRTGRDVLIVDTAGRLTIDRDLMDEIAAISDAVDPNYTFLVVDAMTGQDAVNTAEAFHTTLELDGIVLTKLDGDARGGAALSVKEVVGKPIAFASTGEKLDDFDQFHPERMAERILGMGDVLTLIEKAEEVFEKEVAEAATQRLLEGTFTLDDFVDQLRQVRRMGDLSSIVSMMPGVPKEMKDADIDEREIDKVEAIALSMTSEERINPDIIDSSRRTRIANGSGTTPAQVGNLLKQFKEMRKMMKGMAGMGTKPKGRKDKGKKSKKGKKGPGRTGGGRVQSKEIQQVPNANIDGLDLTLPGR
;
A
#
# COMPACT_ATOMS: atom_id res chain seq x y z
N MET A 1 -10.88 5.98 -2.43
CA MET A 1 -10.71 7.03 -1.40
C MET A 1 -10.11 8.31 -1.96
N PHE A 2 -8.81 8.37 -2.28
CA PHE A 2 -8.23 9.57 -2.91
C PHE A 2 -8.52 9.67 -4.40
N GLU A 3 -9.26 8.75 -5.03
CA GLU A 3 -9.48 8.71 -6.48
C GLU A 3 -10.00 10.02 -7.07
N SER A 4 -10.97 10.68 -6.42
CA SER A 4 -11.46 11.98 -6.88
C SER A 4 -10.39 13.08 -6.81
N LEU A 5 -9.55 13.06 -5.75
CA LEU A 5 -8.41 13.94 -5.60
C LEU A 5 -7.32 13.58 -6.62
N SER A 6 -7.03 12.30 -6.79
CA SER A 6 -6.03 11.75 -7.70
C SER A 6 -6.37 12.02 -9.16
N ASP A 7 -7.64 11.92 -9.54
CA ASP A 7 -8.09 12.26 -10.89
C ASP A 7 -7.93 13.75 -11.18
N ARG A 8 -8.25 14.61 -10.21
CA ARG A 8 -8.02 16.05 -10.34
C ARG A 8 -6.54 16.37 -10.41
N PHE A 9 -5.73 15.81 -9.52
CA PHE A 9 -4.29 16.00 -9.52
C PHE A 9 -3.65 15.47 -10.80
N ASP A 10 -4.02 14.29 -11.29
CA ASP A 10 -3.50 13.74 -12.54
C ASP A 10 -3.87 14.62 -13.74
N GLY A 11 -5.10 15.15 -13.80
CA GLY A 11 -5.54 16.10 -14.83
C GLY A 11 -4.78 17.44 -14.80
N ILE A 12 -4.42 17.95 -13.62
CA ILE A 12 -3.63 19.18 -13.46
C ILE A 12 -2.16 18.91 -13.83
N LEU A 13 -1.58 17.83 -13.29
CA LEU A 13 -0.17 17.50 -13.44
C LEU A 13 0.17 16.96 -14.84
N SER A 14 -0.76 16.31 -15.53
CA SER A 14 -0.58 15.89 -16.94
C SER A 14 -0.45 17.08 -17.88
N ARG A 15 -1.26 18.14 -17.70
CA ARG A 15 -1.14 19.39 -18.46
C ARG A 15 0.20 20.08 -18.24
N LEU A 16 0.72 20.07 -17.02
CA LEU A 16 2.05 20.60 -16.72
C LEU A 16 3.17 19.75 -17.33
N ARG A 17 3.06 18.42 -17.27
CA ARG A 17 4.01 17.48 -17.88
C ARG A 17 4.10 17.64 -19.41
N GLY A 18 2.98 17.97 -20.06
CA GLY A 18 2.92 18.18 -21.52
C GLY A 18 3.55 19.48 -22.02
N LYS A 19 3.85 20.44 -21.14
CA LYS A 19 4.46 21.73 -21.51
C LYS A 19 5.98 21.64 -21.43
N GLY A 20 6.66 21.96 -22.54
CA GLY A 20 8.13 21.95 -22.61
C GLY A 20 8.81 23.07 -21.81
N ARG A 21 8.12 24.20 -21.59
CA ARG A 21 8.55 25.30 -20.72
C ARG A 21 7.35 25.82 -19.94
N LEU A 22 7.52 26.01 -18.65
CA LEU A 22 6.49 26.56 -17.77
C LEU A 22 6.73 28.06 -17.55
N THR A 23 5.64 28.82 -17.55
CA THR A 23 5.63 30.22 -17.13
C THR A 23 5.10 30.32 -15.70
N GLU A 24 5.36 31.45 -15.02
CA GLU A 24 4.80 31.71 -13.68
C GLU A 24 3.27 31.64 -13.68
N SER A 25 2.64 32.08 -14.77
CA SER A 25 1.18 32.00 -14.94
C SER A 25 0.68 30.56 -14.98
N ASP A 26 1.42 29.63 -15.60
CA ASP A 26 1.04 28.22 -15.67
C ASP A 26 1.09 27.58 -14.27
N ILE A 27 2.10 27.95 -13.47
CA ILE A 27 2.23 27.47 -12.09
C ILE A 27 1.10 28.02 -11.23
N ALA A 28 0.80 29.33 -11.34
CA ALA A 28 -0.27 29.96 -10.58
C ALA A 28 -1.66 29.37 -10.90
N GLU A 29 -1.94 29.05 -12.17
CA GLU A 29 -3.17 28.38 -12.59
C GLU A 29 -3.26 26.99 -11.97
N ALA A 30 -2.20 26.18 -12.07
CA ALA A 30 -2.17 24.85 -11.47
C ALA A 30 -2.34 24.89 -9.94
N MET A 31 -1.68 25.83 -9.26
CA MET A 31 -1.84 26.01 -7.80
C MET A 31 -3.28 26.38 -7.43
N ARG A 32 -3.96 27.20 -8.22
CA ARG A 32 -5.37 27.54 -8.01
C ARG A 32 -6.28 26.31 -8.13
N GLU A 33 -6.03 25.46 -9.12
CA GLU A 33 -6.80 24.23 -9.30
C GLU A 33 -6.54 23.21 -8.19
N ILE A 34 -5.26 23.05 -7.79
CA ILE A 34 -4.88 22.19 -6.65
C ILE A 34 -5.55 22.68 -5.36
N ARG A 35 -5.57 23.99 -5.13
CA ARG A 35 -6.27 24.60 -3.99
C ARG A 35 -7.74 24.20 -3.96
N LEU A 36 -8.43 24.33 -5.10
CA LEU A 36 -9.85 23.98 -5.20
C LEU A 36 -10.06 22.48 -4.95
N ALA A 37 -9.22 21.62 -5.53
CA ALA A 37 -9.31 20.18 -5.32
C ALA A 37 -9.14 19.79 -3.84
N LEU A 38 -8.17 20.40 -3.13
CA LEU A 38 -7.96 20.15 -1.70
C LEU A 38 -9.12 20.67 -0.83
N LEU A 39 -9.66 21.85 -1.13
CA LEU A 39 -10.81 22.39 -0.40
C LEU A 39 -12.08 21.58 -0.62
N GLU A 40 -12.34 21.14 -1.86
CA GLU A 40 -13.44 20.23 -2.15
C GLU A 40 -13.28 18.90 -1.44
N ALA A 41 -12.04 18.45 -1.25
CA ALA A 41 -11.68 17.29 -0.47
C ALA A 41 -11.79 17.50 1.06
N ASP A 42 -12.40 18.60 1.49
CA ASP A 42 -12.63 18.98 2.89
C ASP A 42 -11.34 19.08 3.72
N VAL A 43 -10.22 19.42 3.06
CA VAL A 43 -8.97 19.80 3.73
C VAL A 43 -9.15 21.17 4.37
N HIS A 44 -8.67 21.31 5.60
CA HIS A 44 -8.78 22.54 6.36
C HIS A 44 -8.14 23.74 5.63
N PHE A 45 -8.87 24.86 5.54
CA PHE A 45 -8.48 26.03 4.74
C PHE A 45 -7.06 26.53 5.05
N ASN A 46 -6.69 26.63 6.33
CA ASN A 46 -5.35 27.10 6.72
C ASN A 46 -4.24 26.15 6.26
N VAL A 47 -4.51 24.85 6.19
CA VAL A 47 -3.55 23.83 5.74
C VAL A 47 -3.38 23.93 4.22
N VAL A 48 -4.48 24.07 3.48
CA VAL A 48 -4.42 24.30 2.03
C VAL A 48 -3.67 25.58 1.69
N GLN A 49 -3.94 26.67 2.40
CA GLN A 49 -3.26 27.95 2.14
C GLN A 49 -1.75 27.82 2.35
N ARG A 50 -1.32 27.26 3.49
CA ARG A 50 0.10 27.03 3.78
C ARG A 50 0.77 26.11 2.76
N PHE A 51 0.08 25.03 2.36
CA PHE A 51 0.57 24.11 1.34
C PHE A 51 0.86 24.83 0.02
N ILE A 52 -0.14 25.57 -0.49
CA ILE A 52 -0.01 26.27 -1.76
C ILE A 52 1.11 27.32 -1.71
N ASP A 53 1.21 28.07 -0.60
CA ASP A 53 2.25 29.07 -0.44
C ASP A 53 3.66 28.43 -0.46
N ARG A 54 3.86 27.30 0.23
CA ARG A 54 5.13 26.55 0.21
C ARG A 54 5.45 25.99 -1.18
N VAL A 55 4.48 25.34 -1.82
CA VAL A 55 4.66 24.79 -3.17
C VAL A 55 5.00 25.90 -4.16
N GLN A 56 4.31 27.03 -4.11
CA GLN A 56 4.52 28.14 -5.04
C GLN A 56 5.91 28.74 -4.90
N VAL A 57 6.37 29.02 -3.67
CA VAL A 57 7.74 29.50 -3.41
C VAL A 57 8.76 28.50 -3.94
N ARG A 58 8.63 27.21 -3.59
CA ARG A 58 9.56 26.17 -4.02
C ARG A 58 9.56 25.95 -5.54
N CYS A 59 8.43 26.09 -6.22
CA CYS A 59 8.37 25.97 -7.67
C CYS A 59 9.08 27.14 -8.39
N LEU A 60 9.08 28.34 -7.79
CA LEU A 60 9.76 29.52 -8.35
C LEU A 60 11.26 29.53 -8.04
N GLU A 61 11.65 29.02 -6.87
CA GLU A 61 13.05 28.96 -6.43
C GLU A 61 13.80 27.71 -6.93
N ALA A 62 13.08 26.66 -7.33
CA ALA A 62 13.71 25.44 -7.82
C ALA A 62 14.47 25.70 -9.13
N GLU A 63 15.80 25.68 -9.06
CA GLU A 63 16.63 25.57 -10.26
C GLU A 63 16.24 24.32 -11.04
N VAL A 64 16.05 24.46 -12.36
CA VAL A 64 15.74 23.34 -13.24
C VAL A 64 16.95 22.41 -13.25
N THR A 65 16.93 21.38 -12.41
CA THR A 65 17.93 20.32 -12.43
C THR A 65 18.00 19.70 -13.83
N GLN A 66 19.20 19.46 -14.36
CA GLN A 66 19.41 18.96 -15.74
C GLN A 66 18.72 17.62 -16.04
N SER A 67 18.26 16.89 -15.02
CA SER A 67 17.67 15.55 -15.12
C SER A 67 16.15 15.51 -15.24
N LEU A 68 15.43 16.61 -14.98
CA LEU A 68 13.95 16.63 -14.94
C LEU A 68 13.38 17.73 -15.83
N THR A 69 12.24 17.45 -16.46
CA THR A 69 11.48 18.49 -17.15
C THR A 69 10.84 19.45 -16.13
N PRO A 70 10.56 20.71 -16.49
CA PRO A 70 9.90 21.65 -15.59
C PRO A 70 8.57 21.11 -15.01
N GLY A 71 7.77 20.41 -15.80
CA GLY A 71 6.55 19.75 -15.33
C GLY A 71 6.81 18.66 -14.29
N GLN A 72 7.85 17.84 -14.50
CA GLN A 72 8.24 16.82 -13.52
C GLN A 72 8.78 17.44 -12.22
N GLN A 73 9.45 18.59 -12.31
CA GLN A 73 9.92 19.32 -11.13
C GLN A 73 8.74 19.79 -10.26
N VAL A 74 7.67 20.33 -10.86
CA VAL A 74 6.47 20.73 -10.12
C VAL A 74 5.82 19.51 -9.44
N VAL A 75 5.67 18.39 -10.16
CA VAL A 75 5.13 17.14 -9.59
C VAL A 75 5.94 16.70 -8.37
N LYS A 76 7.27 16.74 -8.47
CA LYS A 76 8.18 16.40 -7.38
C LYS A 76 7.98 17.32 -6.17
N VAL A 77 7.94 18.63 -6.37
CA VAL A 77 7.73 19.60 -5.27
C VAL A 77 6.37 19.35 -4.60
N VAL A 78 5.31 19.12 -5.38
CA VAL A 78 3.97 18.80 -4.85
C VAL A 78 3.99 17.51 -4.05
N ASN A 79 4.66 16.46 -4.53
CA ASN A 79 4.79 15.17 -3.83
C ASN A 79 5.51 15.33 -2.47
N GLU A 80 6.64 16.03 -2.46
CA GLU A 80 7.43 16.25 -1.25
C GLU A 80 6.64 17.07 -0.23
N GLU A 81 5.93 18.12 -0.66
CA GLU A 81 5.09 18.92 0.25
C GLU A 81 3.87 18.15 0.76
N LEU A 82 3.25 17.29 -0.07
CA LEU A 82 2.17 16.40 0.38
C LEU A 82 2.69 15.41 1.43
N THR A 83 3.87 14.83 1.21
CA THR A 83 4.53 13.92 2.16
C THR A 83 4.77 14.61 3.49
N VAL A 84 5.26 15.85 3.47
CA VAL A 84 5.44 16.67 4.68
C VAL A 84 4.11 16.88 5.41
N ILE A 85 3.02 17.22 4.71
CA ILE A 85 1.70 17.43 5.34
C ILE A 85 1.10 16.15 5.90
N LEU A 86 1.43 14.99 5.32
CA LEU A 86 0.96 13.69 5.78
C LEU A 86 1.76 13.11 6.96
N GLY A 87 2.83 13.77 7.40
CA GLY A 87 3.60 13.38 8.58
C GLY A 87 5.10 13.28 8.36
N GLY A 88 5.57 13.42 7.11
CA GLY A 88 6.98 13.25 6.78
C GLY A 88 7.38 11.79 6.85
N GLU A 89 7.98 11.39 7.96
CA GLU A 89 8.48 10.02 8.17
C GLU A 89 7.46 9.15 8.93
N SER A 90 7.48 7.84 8.65
CA SER A 90 6.65 6.87 9.38
C SER A 90 7.08 6.75 10.83
N LEU A 91 6.10 6.71 11.75
CA LEU A 91 6.35 6.52 13.18
C LEU A 91 6.98 5.14 13.43
N GLN A 92 8.22 5.11 13.92
CA GLN A 92 8.89 3.88 14.35
C GLN A 92 8.51 3.58 15.81
N LEU A 93 7.77 2.48 16.02
CA LEU A 93 7.41 2.06 17.37
C LEU A 93 8.60 1.40 18.07
N SER A 94 9.05 2.04 19.14
CA SER A 94 9.96 1.46 20.12
C SER A 94 9.19 0.75 21.23
N TYR A 95 9.76 -0.35 21.74
CA TYR A 95 9.18 -1.10 22.84
C TYR A 95 9.83 -0.71 24.17
N ALA A 96 9.04 -0.70 25.24
CA ALA A 96 9.53 -0.42 26.58
C ALA A 96 10.62 -1.42 26.99
N GLN A 97 11.69 -0.91 27.62
CA GLN A 97 12.76 -1.77 28.16
C GLN A 97 12.24 -2.72 29.24
N ASN A 98 11.26 -2.24 30.02
CA ASN A 98 10.55 -3.02 31.03
C ASN A 98 9.11 -3.23 30.55
N PRO A 99 8.74 -4.44 30.10
CA PRO A 99 7.38 -4.71 29.62
C PRO A 99 6.31 -4.55 30.72
N PRO A 100 5.05 -4.27 30.35
CA PRO A 100 4.55 -4.12 28.98
C PRO A 100 4.79 -2.73 28.39
N THR A 101 4.85 -2.65 27.06
CA THR A 101 4.65 -1.38 26.33
C THR A 101 3.16 -1.03 26.39
N VAL A 102 2.81 0.11 26.98
CA VAL A 102 1.42 0.52 27.19
C VAL A 102 0.97 1.47 26.08
N VAL A 103 -0.16 1.17 25.45
CA VAL A 103 -0.79 1.98 24.41
C VAL A 103 -2.19 2.39 24.85
N LEU A 104 -2.44 3.69 24.93
CA LEU A 104 -3.74 4.26 25.26
C LEU A 104 -4.48 4.70 23.99
N MET A 105 -5.70 4.18 23.80
CA MET A 105 -6.53 4.51 22.64
C MET A 105 -7.57 5.55 23.02
N ALA A 106 -7.49 6.75 22.45
CA ALA A 106 -8.38 7.90 22.70
C ALA A 106 -9.15 8.32 21.44
N GLY A 107 -10.20 9.13 21.59
CA GLY A 107 -10.92 9.74 20.47
C GLY A 107 -12.45 9.71 20.55
N LEU A 108 -13.10 10.31 19.55
CA LEU A 108 -14.54 10.54 19.53
C LEU A 108 -15.38 9.26 19.52
N GLN A 109 -16.63 9.36 19.97
CA GLN A 109 -17.59 8.27 19.81
C GLN A 109 -17.78 7.94 18.32
N GLY A 110 -17.79 6.64 17.99
CA GLY A 110 -17.98 6.18 16.61
C GLY A 110 -16.75 6.31 15.69
N SER A 111 -15.61 6.79 16.20
CA SER A 111 -14.37 6.91 15.41
C SER A 111 -13.66 5.57 15.11
N GLY A 112 -14.13 4.47 15.69
CA GLY A 112 -13.59 3.13 15.46
C GLY A 112 -12.60 2.61 16.50
N LYS A 113 -12.43 3.29 17.65
CA LYS A 113 -11.50 2.89 18.75
C LYS A 113 -11.48 1.39 19.06
N THR A 114 -12.60 0.79 19.46
CA THR A 114 -12.68 -0.63 19.83
C THR A 114 -12.21 -1.55 18.69
N THR A 115 -12.56 -1.22 17.44
CA THR A 115 -12.12 -1.98 16.26
C THR A 115 -10.62 -1.77 16.01
N SER A 116 -10.13 -0.53 16.09
CA SER A 116 -8.72 -0.19 15.96
C SER A 116 -7.86 -0.83 17.05
N SER A 117 -8.35 -0.95 18.29
CA SER A 117 -7.68 -1.64 19.40
C SER A 117 -7.47 -3.13 19.07
N ALA A 118 -8.50 -3.80 18.56
CA ALA A 118 -8.38 -5.21 18.14
C ALA A 118 -7.45 -5.40 16.93
N LYS A 119 -7.54 -4.50 15.94
CA LYS A 119 -6.64 -4.48 14.77
C LYS A 119 -5.19 -4.25 15.16
N LEU A 120 -4.93 -3.29 16.06
CA LEU A 120 -3.61 -3.00 16.59
C LEU A 120 -3.05 -4.18 17.38
N ALA A 121 -3.87 -4.87 18.17
CA ALA A 121 -3.45 -6.09 18.85
C ALA A 121 -3.06 -7.20 17.86
N ARG A 122 -3.83 -7.40 16.78
CA ARG A 122 -3.47 -8.33 15.70
C ARG A 122 -2.15 -7.94 15.05
N TRP A 123 -1.94 -6.66 14.76
CA TRP A 123 -0.70 -6.14 14.19
C TRP A 123 0.50 -6.40 15.12
N PHE A 124 0.40 -6.13 16.42
CA PHE A 124 1.48 -6.49 17.36
C PHE A 124 1.72 -8.01 17.40
N LYS A 125 0.66 -8.81 17.39
CA LYS A 125 0.76 -10.28 17.36
C LYS A 125 1.47 -10.79 16.10
N SER A 126 1.23 -10.21 14.92
CA SER A 126 1.93 -10.57 13.69
C SER A 126 3.42 -10.22 13.73
N GLN A 127 3.81 -9.20 14.50
CA GLN A 127 5.21 -8.86 14.80
C GLN A 127 5.84 -9.78 15.88
N GLY A 128 5.18 -10.87 16.26
CA GLY A 128 5.66 -11.82 17.27
C GLY A 128 5.52 -11.34 18.72
N ARG A 129 4.68 -10.33 18.97
CA ARG A 129 4.39 -9.83 20.32
C ARG A 129 3.22 -10.57 20.95
N ASN A 130 3.09 -10.41 22.26
CA ASN A 130 2.10 -11.04 23.11
C ASN A 130 1.17 -10.01 23.79
N PRO A 131 0.23 -9.40 23.04
CA PRO A 131 -0.60 -8.31 23.54
C PRO A 131 -1.68 -8.76 24.53
N LEU A 132 -2.11 -7.82 25.38
CA LEU A 132 -3.32 -7.88 26.20
C LEU A 132 -4.18 -6.65 25.90
N LEU A 133 -5.46 -6.85 25.66
CA LEU A 133 -6.44 -5.77 25.52
C LEU A 133 -7.11 -5.49 26.87
N VAL A 134 -7.34 -4.22 27.18
CA VAL A 134 -8.11 -3.78 28.35
C VAL A 134 -9.35 -3.04 27.90
N GLY A 135 -10.52 -3.56 28.26
CA GLY A 135 -11.80 -2.90 28.00
C GLY A 135 -12.14 -1.92 29.12
N ALA A 136 -11.77 -0.65 28.95
CA ALA A 136 -12.07 0.44 29.88
C ALA A 136 -13.31 1.26 29.49
N ASP A 137 -13.96 0.98 28.36
CA ASP A 137 -15.29 1.51 28.02
C ASP A 137 -16.40 0.77 28.81
N LEU A 138 -16.55 1.16 30.08
CA LEU A 138 -17.55 0.60 31.00
C LEU A 138 -18.92 1.29 30.90
N GLN A 139 -18.99 2.43 30.22
CA GLN A 139 -20.21 3.24 30.12
C GLN A 139 -21.07 2.84 28.93
N ARG A 140 -20.46 2.44 27.81
CA ARG A 140 -21.21 2.02 26.63
C ARG A 140 -21.73 0.58 26.80
N PRO A 141 -23.05 0.35 26.61
CA PRO A 141 -23.61 -1.00 26.68
C PRO A 141 -22.89 -1.96 25.73
N ALA A 142 -22.54 -3.14 26.25
CA ALA A 142 -21.88 -4.22 25.52
C ALA A 142 -20.53 -3.86 24.86
N ALA A 143 -19.87 -2.74 25.21
CA ALA A 143 -18.58 -2.39 24.63
C ALA A 143 -17.48 -3.39 24.97
N VAL A 144 -17.43 -3.87 26.22
CA VAL A 144 -16.49 -4.93 26.64
C VAL A 144 -16.76 -6.24 25.91
N GLU A 145 -18.03 -6.62 25.70
CA GLU A 145 -18.39 -7.83 24.95
C GLU A 145 -18.06 -7.71 23.46
N GLN A 146 -18.23 -6.52 22.88
CA GLN A 146 -17.80 -6.23 21.51
C GLN A 146 -16.27 -6.40 21.38
N LEU A 147 -15.50 -5.84 22.32
CA LEU A 147 -14.05 -5.99 22.35
C LEU A 147 -13.65 -7.47 22.49
N ARG A 148 -14.30 -8.23 23.38
CA ARG A 148 -14.08 -9.68 23.54
C ARG A 148 -14.34 -10.44 22.25
N THR A 149 -15.45 -10.17 21.58
CA THR A 149 -15.82 -10.81 20.31
C THR A 149 -14.77 -10.55 19.22
N LEU A 150 -14.25 -9.31 19.13
CA LEU A 150 -13.21 -8.97 18.17
C LEU A 150 -11.87 -9.62 18.54
N ALA A 151 -11.53 -9.61 19.83
CA ALA A 151 -10.29 -10.14 20.35
C ALA A 151 -10.20 -11.67 20.23
N GLU A 152 -11.32 -12.38 20.36
CA GLU A 152 -11.41 -13.84 20.14
C GLU A 152 -11.02 -14.21 18.71
N ARG A 153 -11.45 -13.42 17.72
CA ARG A 153 -11.12 -13.64 16.29
C ARG A 153 -9.62 -13.47 15.99
N VAL A 154 -8.91 -12.70 16.80
CA VAL A 154 -7.45 -12.50 16.67
C VAL A 154 -6.67 -13.27 17.74
N GLU A 155 -7.38 -14.06 18.55
CA GLU A 155 -6.89 -14.84 19.69
C GLU A 155 -5.98 -14.02 20.63
N VAL A 156 -6.46 -12.85 21.03
CA VAL A 156 -5.83 -11.96 22.00
C VAL A 156 -6.72 -11.92 23.25
N PRO A 157 -6.16 -12.08 24.47
CA PRO A 157 -6.95 -11.98 25.69
C PRO A 157 -7.45 -10.56 25.94
N VAL A 158 -8.62 -10.46 26.60
CA VAL A 158 -9.19 -9.18 27.06
C VAL A 158 -9.34 -9.22 28.57
N PHE A 159 -8.80 -8.20 29.23
CA PHE A 159 -9.04 -7.92 30.64
C PHE A 159 -10.10 -6.82 30.79
N SER A 160 -11.03 -7.00 31.71
CA SER A 160 -11.95 -5.95 32.16
C SER A 160 -12.49 -6.33 33.53
N ALA A 161 -12.68 -5.33 34.40
CA ALA A 161 -13.15 -5.49 35.76
C ALA A 161 -14.36 -4.57 36.01
N PRO A 162 -15.29 -4.94 36.91
CA PRO A 162 -16.30 -4.00 37.37
C PRO A 162 -15.64 -2.88 38.19
N GLY A 163 -16.24 -1.68 38.17
CA GLY A 163 -15.73 -0.53 38.93
C GLY A 163 -15.54 0.69 38.03
N SER A 164 -14.50 1.48 38.32
CA SER A 164 -14.15 2.63 37.49
C SER A 164 -13.27 2.24 36.30
N PRO A 165 -13.30 3.01 35.19
CA PRO A 165 -12.37 2.82 34.06
C PRO A 165 -10.90 2.91 34.49
N VAL A 166 -10.57 3.79 35.44
CA VAL A 166 -9.22 3.97 35.98
C VAL A 166 -8.75 2.70 36.71
N ASP A 167 -9.56 2.18 37.62
CA ASP A 167 -9.23 0.94 38.35
C ASP A 167 -9.07 -0.25 37.40
N THR A 168 -9.88 -0.29 36.34
CA THR A 168 -9.83 -1.33 35.32
C THR A 168 -8.55 -1.26 34.49
N ALA A 169 -8.13 -0.06 34.09
CA ALA A 169 -6.88 0.16 33.38
C ALA A 169 -5.66 -0.23 34.24
N GLN A 170 -5.64 0.19 35.51
CA GLN A 170 -4.57 -0.14 36.45
C GLN A 170 -4.51 -1.64 36.75
N ALA A 171 -5.65 -2.29 36.99
CA ALA A 171 -5.71 -3.73 37.20
C ALA A 171 -5.30 -4.51 35.94
N GLY A 172 -5.63 -4.00 34.75
CA GLY A 172 -5.17 -4.56 33.47
C GLY A 172 -3.65 -4.51 33.30
N LEU A 173 -3.01 -3.42 33.74
CA LEU A 173 -1.55 -3.30 33.76
C LEU A 173 -0.90 -4.31 34.71
N VAL A 174 -1.48 -4.53 35.88
CA VAL A 174 -1.02 -5.56 36.83
C VAL A 174 -1.17 -6.95 36.23
N GLU A 175 -2.30 -7.24 35.59
CA GLU A 175 -2.56 -8.51 34.93
C GLU A 175 -1.60 -8.79 33.76
N ALA A 176 -1.29 -7.76 32.96
CA ALA A 176 -0.31 -7.85 31.88
C ALA A 176 1.07 -8.28 32.39
N ARG A 177 1.53 -7.64 33.48
CA ARG A 177 2.80 -7.99 34.14
C ARG A 177 2.75 -9.40 34.72
N ARG A 178 1.65 -9.77 35.38
CA ARG A 178 1.45 -11.10 36.01
C ARG A 178 1.47 -12.23 34.98
N THR A 179 0.91 -12.00 33.79
CA THR A 179 0.79 -13.00 32.72
C THR A 179 1.90 -12.93 31.68
N GLY A 180 2.91 -12.06 31.88
CA GLY A 180 4.05 -11.94 30.98
C GLY A 180 3.69 -11.40 29.59
N ARG A 181 2.70 -10.53 29.49
CA ARG A 181 2.30 -9.84 28.25
C ARG A 181 3.25 -8.68 28.01
N ASP A 182 3.70 -8.50 26.78
CA ASP A 182 4.72 -7.51 26.42
C ASP A 182 4.14 -6.21 25.85
N VAL A 183 2.86 -6.22 25.47
CA VAL A 183 2.10 -5.06 25.01
C VAL A 183 0.75 -5.01 25.73
N LEU A 184 0.36 -3.83 26.19
CA LEU A 184 -0.94 -3.56 26.79
C LEU A 184 -1.66 -2.50 25.95
N ILE A 185 -2.86 -2.79 25.45
CA ILE A 185 -3.66 -1.83 24.70
C ILE A 185 -4.93 -1.52 25.49
N VAL A 186 -5.10 -0.26 25.87
CA VAL A 186 -6.24 0.22 26.68
C VAL A 186 -7.28 0.85 25.76
N ASP A 187 -8.42 0.17 25.57
CA ASP A 187 -9.57 0.67 24.82
C ASP A 187 -10.45 1.53 25.73
N THR A 188 -10.40 2.85 25.54
CA THR A 188 -11.23 3.80 26.29
C THR A 188 -12.55 4.09 25.58
N ALA A 189 -13.50 4.61 26.33
CA ALA A 189 -14.78 5.02 25.78
C ALA A 189 -14.66 6.25 24.87
N GLY A 190 -15.62 6.40 23.93
CA GLY A 190 -15.66 7.55 23.05
C GLY A 190 -16.19 8.81 23.73
N ARG A 191 -15.46 9.92 23.60
CA ARG A 191 -15.77 11.17 24.29
C ARG A 191 -16.04 12.29 23.30
N LEU A 192 -17.01 13.17 23.59
CA LEU A 192 -17.17 14.43 22.87
C LEU A 192 -16.18 15.44 23.47
N THR A 193 -15.49 16.21 22.64
CA THR A 193 -14.48 17.19 23.08
C THR A 193 -15.01 18.32 23.95
N ILE A 194 -16.35 18.47 24.04
CA ILE A 194 -17.03 19.48 24.84
C ILE A 194 -17.27 18.99 26.28
N ASP A 195 -17.15 17.69 26.54
CA ASP A 195 -17.43 17.09 27.84
C ASP A 195 -16.17 17.06 28.72
N ARG A 196 -16.07 18.01 29.65
CA ARG A 196 -14.91 18.18 30.54
C ARG A 196 -14.76 17.00 31.50
N ASP A 197 -15.86 16.50 32.06
CA ASP A 197 -15.82 15.41 33.03
C ASP A 197 -15.25 14.14 32.39
N LEU A 198 -15.57 13.91 31.11
CA LEU A 198 -15.05 12.78 30.34
C LEU A 198 -13.59 12.97 29.90
N MET A 199 -13.13 14.21 29.68
CA MET A 199 -11.73 14.52 29.41
C MET A 199 -10.85 14.36 30.67
N ASP A 200 -11.39 14.70 31.84
CA ASP A 200 -10.73 14.50 33.12
C ASP A 200 -10.60 12.99 33.45
N GLU A 201 -11.61 12.18 33.10
CA GLU A 201 -11.54 10.72 33.30
C GLU A 201 -10.45 10.07 32.43
N ILE A 202 -10.30 10.47 31.17
CA ILE A 202 -9.25 9.90 30.30
C ILE A 202 -7.85 10.38 30.70
N ALA A 203 -7.72 11.62 31.21
CA ALA A 203 -6.49 12.08 31.83
C ALA A 203 -6.14 11.23 33.06
N ALA A 204 -7.12 10.95 33.93
CA ALA A 204 -6.92 10.09 35.09
C ALA A 204 -6.54 8.64 34.70
N ILE A 205 -7.11 8.09 33.62
CA ILE A 205 -6.67 6.79 33.08
C ILE A 205 -5.21 6.86 32.63
N SER A 206 -4.86 7.90 31.87
CA SER A 206 -3.49 8.12 31.37
C SER A 206 -2.48 8.19 32.53
N ASP A 207 -2.76 9.01 33.54
CA ASP A 207 -1.92 9.16 34.72
C ASP A 207 -1.75 7.84 35.50
N ALA A 208 -2.79 7.01 35.53
CA ALA A 208 -2.78 5.74 36.26
C ALA A 208 -1.95 4.65 35.57
N VAL A 209 -1.81 4.69 34.23
CA VAL A 209 -1.12 3.65 33.46
C VAL A 209 0.20 4.09 32.83
N ASP A 210 0.49 5.39 32.82
CA ASP A 210 1.72 5.99 32.26
C ASP A 210 2.04 5.43 30.85
N PRO A 211 1.19 5.74 29.84
CA PRO A 211 1.28 5.10 28.54
C PRO A 211 2.58 5.47 27.81
N ASN A 212 3.16 4.50 27.09
CA ASN A 212 4.28 4.75 26.20
C ASN A 212 3.85 5.40 24.88
N TYR A 213 2.61 5.12 24.46
CA TYR A 213 1.99 5.76 23.31
C TYR A 213 0.54 6.10 23.61
N THR A 214 0.15 7.34 23.37
CA THR A 214 -1.25 7.75 23.32
C THR A 214 -1.66 8.01 21.88
N PHE A 215 -2.57 7.19 21.36
CA PHE A 215 -3.08 7.30 20.00
C PHE A 215 -4.49 7.88 19.97
N LEU A 216 -4.66 8.92 19.14
CA LEU A 216 -5.98 9.46 18.83
C LEU A 216 -6.56 8.77 17.59
N VAL A 217 -7.69 8.11 17.75
CA VAL A 217 -8.43 7.49 16.65
C VAL A 217 -9.39 8.49 16.04
N VAL A 218 -9.14 8.84 14.77
CA VAL A 218 -9.90 9.83 14.00
C VAL A 218 -10.53 9.15 12.79
N ASP A 219 -11.80 9.43 12.58
CA ASP A 219 -12.52 9.00 11.37
C ASP A 219 -12.16 9.93 10.20
N ALA A 220 -11.70 9.36 9.09
CA ALA A 220 -11.31 10.11 7.91
C ALA A 220 -12.45 10.89 7.24
N MET A 221 -13.71 10.56 7.54
CA MET A 221 -14.88 11.33 7.12
C MET A 221 -15.08 12.60 7.94
N THR A 222 -14.46 12.69 9.12
CA THR A 222 -14.52 13.88 9.98
C THR A 222 -13.59 14.93 9.38
N GLY A 223 -14.14 15.87 8.60
CA GLY A 223 -13.38 16.90 7.91
C GLY A 223 -12.72 17.91 8.85
N GLN A 224 -13.15 19.16 8.82
CA GLN A 224 -12.52 20.23 9.60
C GLN A 224 -12.66 20.02 11.12
N ASP A 225 -13.72 19.37 11.59
CA ASP A 225 -13.95 19.10 13.02
C ASP A 225 -12.92 18.13 13.63
N ALA A 226 -12.23 17.33 12.81
CA ALA A 226 -11.15 16.47 13.28
C ALA A 226 -9.99 17.29 13.85
N VAL A 227 -9.74 18.48 13.30
CA VAL A 227 -8.67 19.38 13.75
C VAL A 227 -8.94 19.87 15.17
N ASN A 228 -10.11 20.47 15.39
CA ASN A 228 -10.51 20.99 16.71
C ASN A 228 -10.53 19.87 17.77
N THR A 229 -11.00 18.70 17.35
CA THR A 229 -11.01 17.50 18.20
C THR A 229 -9.60 17.12 18.61
N ALA A 230 -8.69 17.02 17.64
CA ALA A 230 -7.34 16.56 17.89
C ALA A 230 -6.52 17.57 18.70
N GLU A 231 -6.72 18.88 18.51
CA GLU A 231 -6.15 19.93 19.37
C GLU A 231 -6.58 19.78 20.83
N ALA A 232 -7.87 19.56 21.08
CA ALA A 232 -8.39 19.38 22.43
C ALA A 232 -7.81 18.14 23.12
N PHE A 233 -7.79 16.99 22.42
CA PHE A 233 -7.18 15.77 22.97
C PHE A 233 -5.66 15.91 23.17
N HIS A 234 -4.96 16.60 22.28
CA HIS A 234 -3.52 16.82 22.41
C HIS A 234 -3.18 17.71 23.61
N THR A 235 -3.99 18.73 23.87
CA THR A 235 -3.82 19.63 25.02
C THR A 235 -3.98 18.88 26.35
N THR A 236 -4.82 17.85 26.40
CA THR A 236 -5.08 17.10 27.63
C THR A 236 -4.18 15.87 27.82
N LEU A 237 -3.87 15.13 26.74
CA LEU A 237 -3.25 13.81 26.83
C LEU A 237 -1.86 13.71 26.18
N GLU A 238 -1.33 14.81 25.62
CA GLU A 238 -0.04 14.82 24.92
C GLU A 238 0.13 13.67 23.91
N LEU A 239 -0.77 13.58 22.92
CA LEU A 239 -0.76 12.53 21.89
C LEU A 239 0.61 12.23 21.26
N ASP A 240 0.90 10.96 20.99
CA ASP A 240 2.11 10.51 20.28
C ASP A 240 1.86 10.26 18.79
N GLY A 241 0.62 9.92 18.43
CA GLY A 241 0.25 9.66 17.05
C GLY A 241 -1.25 9.56 16.81
N ILE A 242 -1.60 9.48 15.54
CA ILE A 242 -2.99 9.41 15.08
C ILE A 242 -3.23 8.09 14.36
N VAL A 243 -4.39 7.49 14.62
CA VAL A 243 -4.89 6.33 13.86
C VAL A 243 -6.06 6.80 13.02
N LEU A 244 -5.92 6.71 11.69
CA LEU A 244 -6.98 7.06 10.76
C LEU A 244 -7.86 5.86 10.45
N THR A 245 -9.17 6.03 10.54
CA THR A 245 -10.15 4.98 10.24
C THR A 245 -11.04 5.33 9.06
N LYS A 246 -11.74 4.31 8.55
CA LYS A 246 -12.69 4.40 7.44
C LYS A 246 -12.07 5.01 6.18
N LEU A 247 -10.82 4.65 5.89
CA LEU A 247 -10.12 5.07 4.67
C LEU A 247 -10.66 4.41 3.40
N ASP A 248 -11.52 3.41 3.53
CA ASP A 248 -12.25 2.73 2.45
C ASP A 248 -13.51 3.47 1.99
N GLY A 249 -14.08 4.33 2.82
CA GLY A 249 -15.28 5.09 2.47
C GLY A 249 -15.02 6.15 1.39
N ASP A 250 -16.09 6.81 0.94
CA ASP A 250 -16.04 8.06 0.15
C ASP A 250 -15.56 9.27 1.01
N ALA A 251 -14.66 8.97 1.94
CA ALA A 251 -13.99 9.94 2.77
C ALA A 251 -13.00 10.70 1.89
N ARG A 252 -13.14 12.02 1.89
CA ARG A 252 -12.37 12.92 1.02
C ARG A 252 -10.89 13.05 1.43
N GLY A 253 -10.46 12.37 2.49
CA GLY A 253 -9.07 12.32 2.94
C GLY A 253 -8.54 13.62 3.56
N GLY A 254 -9.35 14.67 3.61
CA GLY A 254 -8.97 15.98 4.16
C GLY A 254 -8.60 15.97 5.63
N ALA A 255 -9.20 15.07 6.42
CA ALA A 255 -8.88 14.87 7.82
C ALA A 255 -7.39 14.50 8.04
N ALA A 256 -6.88 13.58 7.23
CA ALA A 256 -5.50 13.09 7.31
C ALA A 256 -4.49 14.21 7.10
N LEU A 257 -4.72 15.02 6.07
CA LEU A 257 -3.87 16.17 5.73
C LEU A 257 -3.96 17.28 6.80
N SER A 258 -5.12 17.41 7.46
CA SER A 258 -5.38 18.56 8.33
C SER A 258 -4.89 18.36 9.76
N VAL A 259 -5.07 17.16 10.32
CA VAL A 259 -4.77 16.93 11.74
C VAL A 259 -3.26 17.04 12.02
N LYS A 260 -2.41 16.48 11.16
CA LYS A 260 -0.95 16.52 11.36
C LYS A 260 -0.38 17.93 11.31
N GLU A 261 -0.82 18.77 10.37
CA GLU A 261 -0.29 20.14 10.23
C GLU A 261 -0.63 21.02 11.44
N VAL A 262 -1.72 20.69 12.14
CA VAL A 262 -2.20 21.47 13.27
C VAL A 262 -1.70 20.92 14.60
N VAL A 263 -1.81 19.61 14.82
CA VAL A 263 -1.39 18.94 16.06
C VAL A 263 0.10 18.63 16.09
N GLY A 264 0.75 18.54 14.93
CA GLY A 264 2.19 18.28 14.81
C GLY A 264 2.60 16.83 15.08
N LYS A 265 1.64 15.92 15.26
CA LYS A 265 1.89 14.50 15.55
C LYS A 265 1.74 13.64 14.29
N PRO A 266 2.55 12.58 14.14
CA PRO A 266 2.51 11.72 12.96
C PRO A 266 1.25 10.87 12.94
N ILE A 267 0.82 10.48 11.74
CA ILE A 267 -0.16 9.41 11.57
C ILE A 267 0.61 8.09 11.74
N ALA A 268 0.21 7.28 12.71
CA ALA A 268 0.85 6.02 13.05
C ALA A 268 0.29 4.85 12.23
N PHE A 269 -1.04 4.79 12.10
CA PHE A 269 -1.73 3.69 11.44
C PHE A 269 -2.92 4.16 10.61
N ALA A 270 -3.27 3.34 9.63
CA ALA A 270 -4.37 3.54 8.72
C ALA A 270 -5.23 2.27 8.65
N SER A 271 -6.54 2.41 8.85
CA SER A 271 -7.52 1.35 8.65
C SER A 271 -8.26 1.58 7.33
N THR A 272 -8.08 0.67 6.38
CA THR A 272 -8.62 0.73 5.01
C THR A 272 -9.81 -0.19 4.78
N GLY A 273 -10.56 -0.52 5.83
CA GLY A 273 -11.70 -1.42 5.75
C GLY A 273 -12.22 -1.85 7.11
N GLU A 274 -13.30 -2.63 7.13
CA GLU A 274 -13.91 -3.15 8.34
C GLU A 274 -13.27 -4.46 8.83
N LYS A 275 -12.60 -5.23 7.94
CA LYS A 275 -12.00 -6.50 8.33
C LYS A 275 -10.84 -6.23 9.28
N LEU A 276 -10.57 -7.18 10.18
CA LEU A 276 -9.46 -7.09 11.15
C LEU A 276 -8.09 -7.01 10.48
N ASP A 277 -8.03 -7.37 9.20
CA ASP A 277 -6.84 -7.42 8.38
C ASP A 277 -6.57 -6.10 7.65
N ASP A 278 -7.57 -5.20 7.59
CA ASP A 278 -7.47 -3.91 6.93
C ASP A 278 -6.85 -2.87 7.87
N PHE A 279 -5.62 -3.08 8.31
CA PHE A 279 -4.91 -2.21 9.26
C PHE A 279 -3.40 -2.24 9.04
N ASP A 280 -2.88 -1.14 8.49
CA ASP A 280 -1.49 -1.02 8.08
C ASP A 280 -0.82 0.17 8.79
N GLN A 281 0.51 0.09 8.96
CA GLN A 281 1.31 1.22 9.40
C GLN A 281 1.25 2.33 8.34
N PHE A 282 1.17 3.59 8.77
CA PHE A 282 1.01 4.68 7.84
C PHE A 282 2.36 5.10 7.22
N HIS A 283 2.38 5.19 5.89
CA HIS A 283 3.54 5.60 5.10
C HIS A 283 3.22 6.89 4.32
N PRO A 284 3.62 8.08 4.83
CA PRO A 284 3.26 9.36 4.23
C PRO A 284 3.70 9.50 2.76
N GLU A 285 4.91 9.03 2.43
CA GLU A 285 5.47 9.07 1.06
C GLU A 285 4.59 8.29 0.08
N ARG A 286 4.24 7.05 0.43
CA ARG A 286 3.38 6.19 -0.40
C ARG A 286 1.98 6.76 -0.57
N MET A 287 1.45 7.35 0.50
CA MET A 287 0.15 8.00 0.45
C MET A 287 0.18 9.24 -0.45
N ALA A 288 1.26 10.03 -0.43
CA ALA A 288 1.45 11.14 -1.36
C ALA A 288 1.57 10.65 -2.82
N GLU A 289 2.34 9.60 -3.09
CA GLU A 289 2.44 8.99 -4.42
C GLU A 289 1.09 8.47 -4.94
N ARG A 290 0.31 7.83 -4.07
CA ARG A 290 -1.04 7.35 -4.38
C ARG A 290 -1.97 8.52 -4.69
N ILE A 291 -1.94 9.60 -3.90
CA ILE A 291 -2.71 10.83 -4.17
C ILE A 291 -2.34 11.39 -5.55
N LEU A 292 -1.06 11.36 -5.93
CA LEU A 292 -0.60 11.84 -7.24
C LEU A 292 -0.85 10.87 -8.40
N GLY A 293 -1.46 9.71 -8.15
CA GLY A 293 -1.72 8.69 -9.17
C GLY A 293 -0.47 7.98 -9.68
N MET A 294 0.65 8.06 -8.94
CA MET A 294 1.93 7.46 -9.33
C MET A 294 2.05 5.95 -9.02
N GLY A 295 1.05 5.38 -8.32
CA GLY A 295 1.00 3.97 -7.94
C GLY A 295 1.93 3.65 -6.77
N ASP A 296 1.60 2.62 -5.98
CA ASP A 296 2.38 2.21 -4.81
C ASP A 296 2.99 0.82 -5.06
N VAL A 297 4.13 0.81 -5.72
CA VAL A 297 4.83 -0.43 -6.09
C VAL A 297 5.46 -1.10 -4.87
N LEU A 298 5.84 -0.34 -3.85
CA LEU A 298 6.50 -0.84 -2.65
C LEU A 298 5.53 -1.58 -1.71
N THR A 299 4.33 -1.04 -1.47
CA THR A 299 3.31 -1.76 -0.69
C THR A 299 2.87 -3.04 -1.39
N LEU A 300 2.81 -3.04 -2.73
CA LEU A 300 2.56 -4.27 -3.50
C LEU A 300 3.67 -5.31 -3.29
N ILE A 301 4.94 -4.86 -3.20
CA ILE A 301 6.08 -5.74 -2.92
C ILE A 301 6.00 -6.27 -1.48
N GLU A 302 5.70 -5.43 -0.49
CA GLU A 302 5.60 -5.86 0.91
C GLU A 302 4.43 -6.82 1.16
N LYS A 303 3.24 -6.53 0.62
CA LYS A 303 2.10 -7.46 0.67
C LYS A 303 2.40 -8.76 -0.08
N ALA A 304 3.18 -8.69 -1.16
CA ALA A 304 3.70 -9.90 -1.79
C ALA A 304 4.63 -10.64 -0.82
N GLU A 305 5.63 -9.97 -0.23
CA GLU A 305 6.59 -10.59 0.71
C GLU A 305 5.92 -11.20 1.95
N GLU A 306 4.86 -10.59 2.50
CA GLU A 306 4.09 -11.13 3.62
C GLU A 306 3.32 -12.42 3.26
N VAL A 307 2.83 -12.51 2.02
CA VAL A 307 2.09 -13.68 1.53
C VAL A 307 3.03 -14.76 0.96
N PHE A 308 4.21 -14.35 0.49
CA PHE A 308 5.27 -15.26 0.00
C PHE A 308 6.15 -15.73 1.16
N GLU A 309 5.69 -16.76 1.88
CA GLU A 309 6.58 -17.56 2.72
C GLU A 309 7.77 -18.05 1.87
N LYS A 310 9.00 -17.72 2.30
CA LYS A 310 10.25 -18.06 1.59
C LYS A 310 10.35 -19.54 1.18
N GLU A 311 9.71 -20.44 1.93
CA GLU A 311 9.71 -21.89 1.65
C GLU A 311 8.79 -22.29 0.48
N VAL A 312 7.65 -21.61 0.29
CA VAL A 312 6.72 -21.89 -0.82
C VAL A 312 7.27 -21.37 -2.14
N ALA A 313 7.94 -20.22 -2.10
CA ALA A 313 8.61 -19.64 -3.26
C ALA A 313 9.71 -20.56 -3.79
N GLU A 314 10.57 -21.11 -2.94
CA GLU A 314 11.65 -22.02 -3.38
C GLU A 314 11.11 -23.30 -4.01
N ALA A 315 10.10 -23.94 -3.41
CA ALA A 315 9.48 -25.14 -3.96
C ALA A 315 8.76 -24.87 -5.30
N ALA A 316 8.04 -23.76 -5.42
CA ALA A 316 7.39 -23.34 -6.66
C ALA A 316 8.43 -23.00 -7.75
N THR A 317 9.53 -22.34 -7.38
CA THR A 317 10.62 -21.97 -8.28
C THR A 317 11.39 -23.21 -8.78
N GLN A 318 11.59 -24.20 -7.91
CA GLN A 318 12.24 -25.47 -8.25
C GLN A 318 11.39 -26.32 -9.21
N ARG A 319 10.06 -26.41 -8.98
CA ARG A 319 9.13 -27.07 -9.92
C ARG A 319 8.99 -26.31 -11.25
N LEU A 320 9.10 -24.98 -11.22
CA LEU A 320 9.18 -24.13 -12.42
C LEU A 320 10.43 -24.42 -13.27
N LEU A 321 11.57 -24.64 -12.62
CA LEU A 321 12.83 -25.01 -13.28
C LEU A 321 12.79 -26.43 -13.87
N GLU A 322 12.04 -27.35 -13.25
CA GLU A 322 11.90 -28.75 -13.69
C GLU A 322 10.83 -28.95 -14.78
N GLY A 323 10.04 -27.91 -15.11
CA GLY A 323 9.10 -27.92 -16.22
C GLY A 323 7.81 -28.71 -15.98
N THR A 324 7.51 -29.08 -14.74
CA THR A 324 6.33 -29.83 -14.30
C THR A 324 5.26 -28.90 -13.73
N PHE A 325 4.83 -27.91 -14.50
CA PHE A 325 3.75 -27.01 -14.10
C PHE A 325 2.39 -27.69 -14.31
N THR A 326 1.66 -27.97 -13.22
CA THR A 326 0.38 -28.70 -13.21
C THR A 326 -0.82 -27.77 -12.97
N LEU A 327 -2.04 -28.26 -13.15
CA LEU A 327 -3.25 -27.50 -12.80
C LEU A 327 -3.38 -27.26 -11.29
N ASP A 328 -2.83 -28.14 -10.45
CA ASP A 328 -2.80 -27.89 -9.00
C ASP A 328 -1.92 -26.68 -8.67
N ASP A 329 -0.74 -26.56 -9.29
CA ASP A 329 0.12 -25.38 -9.13
C ASP A 329 -0.57 -24.09 -9.62
N PHE A 330 -1.37 -24.19 -10.70
CA PHE A 330 -2.14 -23.05 -11.21
C PHE A 330 -3.23 -22.59 -10.24
N VAL A 331 -3.97 -23.53 -9.65
CA VAL A 331 -5.00 -23.21 -8.66
C VAL A 331 -4.36 -22.64 -7.39
N ASP A 332 -3.24 -23.19 -6.95
CA ASP A 332 -2.53 -22.68 -5.78
C ASP A 332 -2.00 -21.26 -6.01
N GLN A 333 -1.53 -20.94 -7.22
CA GLN A 333 -1.19 -19.57 -7.60
C GLN A 333 -2.40 -18.63 -7.55
N LEU A 334 -3.57 -19.06 -8.06
CA LEU A 334 -4.80 -18.26 -7.98
C LEU A 334 -5.26 -18.04 -6.54
N ARG A 335 -5.12 -19.06 -5.68
CA ARG A 335 -5.39 -18.94 -4.24
C ARG A 335 -4.44 -17.99 -3.55
N GLN A 336 -3.15 -17.97 -3.93
CA GLN A 336 -2.18 -16.99 -3.42
C GLN A 336 -2.55 -15.57 -3.81
N VAL A 337 -2.94 -15.33 -5.07
CA VAL A 337 -3.41 -14.02 -5.53
C VAL A 337 -4.65 -13.58 -4.75
N ARG A 338 -5.58 -14.49 -4.47
CA ARG A 338 -6.75 -14.20 -3.63
C ARG A 338 -6.38 -13.81 -2.18
N ARG A 339 -5.33 -14.41 -1.62
CA ARG A 339 -4.84 -14.07 -0.26
C ARG A 339 -4.21 -12.68 -0.18
N MET A 340 -3.74 -12.12 -1.30
CA MET A 340 -3.17 -10.78 -1.37
C MET A 340 -4.24 -9.66 -1.33
N GLY A 341 -5.52 -10.02 -1.39
CA GLY A 341 -6.66 -9.10 -1.32
C GLY A 341 -7.47 -9.04 -2.62
N ASP A 342 -8.40 -8.10 -2.68
CA ASP A 342 -9.30 -7.94 -3.83
C ASP A 342 -8.49 -7.60 -5.09
N LEU A 343 -8.69 -8.35 -6.17
CA LEU A 343 -7.98 -8.19 -7.44
C LEU A 343 -8.07 -6.77 -8.01
N SER A 344 -9.22 -6.13 -7.81
CA SER A 344 -9.45 -4.72 -8.17
C SER A 344 -8.48 -3.79 -7.45
N SER A 345 -8.24 -4.01 -6.16
CA SER A 345 -7.30 -3.23 -5.34
C SER A 345 -5.86 -3.39 -5.87
N ILE A 346 -5.44 -4.60 -6.21
CA ILE A 346 -4.09 -4.87 -6.76
C ILE A 346 -3.90 -4.19 -8.13
N VAL A 347 -4.90 -4.27 -9.01
CA VAL A 347 -4.86 -3.63 -10.33
C VAL A 347 -4.86 -2.10 -10.20
N SER A 348 -5.61 -1.55 -9.24
CA SER A 348 -5.65 -0.10 -8.97
C SER A 348 -4.30 0.48 -8.53
N MET A 349 -3.48 -0.34 -7.85
CA MET A 349 -2.15 0.02 -7.35
C MET A 349 -1.04 -0.07 -8.42
N MET A 350 -1.30 -0.72 -9.55
CA MET A 350 -0.30 -0.98 -10.58
C MET A 350 -0.09 0.25 -11.50
N PRO A 351 1.14 0.78 -11.63
CA PRO A 351 1.40 1.96 -12.45
C PRO A 351 1.28 1.64 -13.95
N GLY A 352 0.73 2.57 -14.74
CA GLY A 352 0.67 2.48 -16.20
C GLY A 352 -0.46 1.61 -16.78
N VAL A 353 -1.33 1.03 -15.94
CA VAL A 353 -2.54 0.34 -16.40
C VAL A 353 -3.57 1.37 -16.92
N PRO A 354 -4.17 1.17 -18.11
CA PRO A 354 -5.22 2.03 -18.64
C PRO A 354 -6.42 2.12 -17.69
N LYS A 355 -7.03 3.30 -17.54
CA LYS A 355 -8.19 3.52 -16.64
C LYS A 355 -9.32 2.51 -16.86
N GLU A 356 -9.59 2.14 -18.10
CA GLU A 356 -10.61 1.15 -18.49
C GLU A 356 -10.39 -0.25 -17.89
N MET A 357 -9.15 -0.60 -17.55
CA MET A 357 -8.81 -1.86 -16.86
C MET A 357 -8.81 -1.73 -15.34
N LYS A 358 -8.71 -0.51 -14.80
CA LYS A 358 -8.80 -0.24 -13.35
C LYS A 358 -10.24 -0.34 -12.86
N ASP A 359 -11.19 0.06 -13.70
CA ASP A 359 -12.64 0.01 -13.42
C ASP A 359 -13.30 -1.31 -13.85
N ALA A 360 -12.50 -2.28 -14.33
CA ALA A 360 -13.03 -3.59 -14.67
C ALA A 360 -13.44 -4.31 -13.39
N ASP A 361 -14.73 -4.58 -13.24
CA ASP A 361 -15.28 -5.35 -12.13
C ASP A 361 -14.82 -6.81 -12.27
N ILE A 362 -13.69 -7.13 -11.63
CA ILE A 362 -13.13 -8.48 -11.65
C ILE A 362 -13.96 -9.30 -10.66
N ASP A 363 -14.93 -10.06 -11.19
CA ASP A 363 -15.78 -10.93 -10.39
C ASP A 363 -14.93 -12.01 -9.71
N GLU A 364 -14.72 -11.88 -8.39
CA GLU A 364 -13.99 -12.86 -7.57
C GLU A 364 -14.58 -14.27 -7.67
N ARG A 365 -15.86 -14.38 -8.02
CA ARG A 365 -16.53 -15.67 -8.23
C ARG A 365 -15.97 -16.41 -9.45
N GLU A 366 -15.25 -15.75 -10.34
CA GLU A 366 -14.54 -16.43 -11.43
C GLU A 366 -13.37 -17.27 -10.88
N ILE A 367 -12.68 -16.82 -9.82
CA ILE A 367 -11.67 -17.66 -9.15
C ILE A 367 -12.34 -18.88 -8.52
N ASP A 368 -13.46 -18.69 -7.82
CA ASP A 368 -14.21 -19.80 -7.22
C ASP A 368 -14.66 -20.83 -8.27
N LYS A 369 -15.10 -20.36 -9.45
CA LYS A 369 -15.47 -21.24 -10.57
C LYS A 369 -14.26 -22.01 -11.11
N VAL A 370 -13.11 -21.35 -11.27
CA VAL A 370 -11.88 -22.02 -11.72
C VAL A 370 -11.42 -23.08 -10.72
N GLU A 371 -11.46 -22.76 -9.43
CA GLU A 371 -11.15 -23.69 -8.36
C GLU A 371 -12.11 -24.88 -8.35
N ALA A 372 -13.42 -24.65 -8.47
CA ALA A 372 -14.43 -25.70 -8.54
C ALA A 372 -14.23 -26.63 -9.76
N ILE A 373 -13.89 -26.06 -10.92
CA ILE A 373 -13.57 -26.83 -12.14
C ILE A 373 -12.36 -27.72 -11.90
N ALA A 374 -11.28 -27.19 -11.32
CA ALA A 374 -10.06 -27.94 -11.08
C ALA A 374 -10.24 -29.04 -10.03
N LEU A 375 -10.96 -28.78 -8.94
CA LEU A 375 -11.28 -29.77 -7.90
C LEU A 375 -12.21 -30.89 -8.40
N SER A 376 -12.92 -30.67 -9.52
CA SER A 376 -13.76 -31.67 -10.20
C SER A 376 -12.97 -32.59 -11.15
N MET A 377 -11.66 -32.38 -11.28
CA MET A 377 -10.75 -33.22 -12.07
C MET A 377 -10.09 -34.30 -11.19
N THR A 378 -9.69 -35.41 -11.81
CA THR A 378 -8.85 -36.39 -11.14
C THR A 378 -7.40 -35.90 -11.03
N SER A 379 -6.60 -36.47 -10.14
CA SER A 379 -5.18 -36.10 -10.04
C SER A 379 -4.42 -36.31 -11.35
N GLU A 380 -4.77 -37.35 -12.12
CA GLU A 380 -4.18 -37.60 -13.44
C GLU A 380 -4.51 -36.49 -14.44
N GLU A 381 -5.76 -36.01 -14.44
CA GLU A 381 -6.22 -34.93 -15.31
C GLU A 381 -5.60 -33.57 -14.92
N ARG A 382 -5.31 -33.36 -13.64
CA ARG A 382 -4.63 -32.14 -13.16
C ARG A 382 -3.16 -32.10 -13.50
N ILE A 383 -2.48 -33.25 -13.42
CA ILE A 383 -1.07 -33.40 -13.82
C ILE A 383 -0.94 -33.30 -15.34
N ASN A 384 -1.86 -33.93 -16.09
CA ASN A 384 -1.83 -33.94 -17.55
C ASN A 384 -3.17 -33.49 -18.17
N PRO A 385 -3.40 -32.18 -18.31
CA PRO A 385 -4.67 -31.64 -18.82
C PRO A 385 -4.93 -31.95 -20.30
N ASP A 386 -3.95 -32.49 -21.02
CA ASP A 386 -4.08 -32.85 -22.44
C ASP A 386 -4.92 -34.12 -22.65
N ILE A 387 -5.18 -34.91 -21.61
CA ILE A 387 -6.05 -36.10 -21.67
C ILE A 387 -7.55 -35.77 -21.59
N ILE A 388 -7.90 -34.49 -21.37
CA ILE A 388 -9.28 -34.05 -21.13
C ILE A 388 -10.04 -33.94 -22.47
N ASP A 389 -10.68 -35.04 -22.83
CA ASP A 389 -11.60 -35.14 -23.95
C ASP A 389 -12.99 -34.54 -23.66
N SER A 390 -13.89 -34.57 -24.65
CA SER A 390 -15.25 -34.03 -24.53
C SER A 390 -16.10 -34.72 -23.45
N SER A 391 -15.88 -36.02 -23.21
CA SER A 391 -16.60 -36.79 -22.19
C SER A 391 -16.16 -36.34 -20.79
N ARG A 392 -14.85 -36.22 -20.57
CA ARG A 392 -14.25 -35.72 -19.33
C ARG A 392 -14.66 -34.28 -19.05
N ARG A 393 -14.69 -33.41 -20.07
CA ARG A 393 -15.20 -32.02 -19.90
C ARG A 393 -16.64 -31.98 -19.42
N THR A 394 -17.49 -32.85 -19.96
CA THR A 394 -18.90 -32.92 -19.54
C THR A 394 -19.02 -33.38 -18.09
N ARG A 395 -18.22 -34.37 -17.68
CA ARG A 395 -18.15 -34.83 -16.28
C ARG A 395 -17.68 -33.72 -15.34
N ILE A 396 -16.59 -33.02 -15.69
CA ILE A 396 -16.01 -31.91 -14.90
C ILE A 396 -17.01 -30.75 -14.79
N ALA A 397 -17.65 -30.38 -15.89
CA ALA A 397 -18.68 -29.34 -15.92
C ALA A 397 -19.84 -29.66 -14.96
N ASN A 398 -20.35 -30.90 -15.01
CA ASN A 398 -21.41 -31.35 -14.11
C ASN A 398 -20.97 -31.38 -12.64
N GLY A 399 -19.73 -31.79 -12.35
CA GLY A 399 -19.18 -31.83 -10.99
C GLY A 399 -18.91 -30.45 -10.38
N SER A 400 -18.59 -29.47 -11.22
CA SER A 400 -18.29 -28.09 -10.79
C SER A 400 -19.48 -27.15 -10.88
N GLY A 401 -20.63 -27.59 -11.39
CA GLY A 401 -21.79 -26.73 -11.65
C GLY A 401 -21.54 -25.70 -12.77
N THR A 402 -20.62 -25.99 -13.68
CA THR A 402 -20.22 -25.10 -14.79
C THR A 402 -20.60 -25.70 -16.14
N THR A 403 -20.29 -24.98 -17.23
CA THR A 403 -20.53 -25.44 -18.61
C THR A 403 -19.27 -26.06 -19.23
N PRO A 404 -19.40 -27.00 -20.18
CA PRO A 404 -18.24 -27.54 -20.90
C PRO A 404 -17.40 -26.48 -21.64
N ALA A 405 -18.01 -25.34 -22.00
CA ALA A 405 -17.31 -24.19 -22.60
C ALA A 405 -16.39 -23.51 -21.60
N GLN A 406 -16.83 -23.31 -20.35
CA GLN A 406 -16.01 -22.74 -19.28
C GLN A 406 -14.81 -23.63 -18.94
N VAL A 407 -15.01 -24.95 -18.89
CA VAL A 407 -13.90 -25.92 -18.73
C VAL A 407 -12.92 -25.81 -19.90
N GLY A 408 -13.41 -25.65 -21.13
CA GLY A 408 -12.56 -25.44 -22.31
C GLY A 408 -11.75 -24.14 -22.26
N ASN A 409 -12.35 -23.05 -21.77
CA ASN A 409 -11.68 -21.76 -21.61
C ASN A 409 -10.55 -21.83 -20.59
N LEU A 410 -10.78 -22.49 -19.44
CA LEU A 410 -9.76 -22.73 -18.43
C LEU A 410 -8.56 -23.51 -19.00
N LEU A 411 -8.82 -24.60 -19.73
CA LEU A 411 -7.76 -25.39 -20.35
C LEU A 411 -6.96 -24.60 -21.39
N LYS A 412 -7.61 -23.67 -22.09
CA LYS A 412 -6.95 -22.76 -23.04
C LYS A 412 -6.03 -21.78 -22.31
N GLN A 413 -6.54 -21.12 -21.26
CA GLN A 413 -5.76 -20.19 -20.42
C GLN A 413 -4.56 -20.89 -19.78
N PHE A 414 -4.76 -22.09 -19.24
CA PHE A 414 -3.68 -22.91 -18.69
C PHE A 414 -2.61 -23.27 -19.75
N LYS A 415 -3.02 -23.61 -20.98
CA LYS A 415 -2.09 -23.90 -22.09
C LYS A 415 -1.28 -22.67 -22.50
N GLU A 416 -1.91 -21.51 -22.55
CA GLU A 416 -1.24 -20.23 -22.87
C GLU A 416 -0.20 -19.89 -21.80
N MET A 417 -0.55 -20.04 -20.53
CA MET A 417 0.38 -19.80 -19.43
C MET A 417 1.52 -20.83 -19.39
N ARG A 418 1.23 -22.12 -19.62
CA ARG A 418 2.25 -23.18 -19.76
C ARG A 418 3.23 -22.88 -20.90
N LYS A 419 2.75 -22.27 -22.00
CA LYS A 419 3.58 -21.83 -23.13
C LYS A 419 4.46 -20.62 -22.75
N MET A 420 3.91 -19.65 -22.03
CA MET A 420 4.65 -18.49 -21.52
C MET A 420 5.76 -18.91 -20.54
N MET A 421 5.45 -19.80 -19.58
CA MET A 421 6.41 -20.31 -18.60
C MET A 421 7.56 -21.10 -19.25
N LYS A 422 7.26 -21.94 -20.26
CA LYS A 422 8.31 -22.60 -21.07
C LYS A 422 9.21 -21.62 -21.81
N GLY A 423 8.65 -20.48 -22.25
CA GLY A 423 9.43 -19.40 -22.88
C GLY A 423 10.39 -18.71 -21.90
N MET A 424 9.98 -18.56 -20.63
CA MET A 424 10.77 -17.88 -19.59
C MET A 424 11.88 -18.79 -19.02
N ALA A 425 11.60 -20.08 -18.82
CA ALA A 425 12.61 -21.08 -18.41
C ALA A 425 13.76 -21.21 -19.45
N GLY A 426 13.49 -20.92 -20.72
CA GLY A 426 14.50 -20.90 -21.80
C GLY A 426 15.40 -19.66 -21.81
N MET A 427 15.05 -18.58 -21.10
CA MET A 427 15.89 -17.36 -20.99
C MET A 427 16.81 -17.37 -19.76
N GLY A 428 16.58 -18.23 -18.77
CA GLY A 428 17.30 -18.25 -17.49
C GLY A 428 18.63 -19.02 -17.46
N THR A 429 19.03 -19.72 -18.53
CA THR A 429 20.18 -20.64 -18.52
C THR A 429 21.25 -20.31 -19.55
N LYS A 430 21.61 -19.03 -19.71
CA LYS A 430 22.96 -18.67 -20.17
C LYS A 430 23.79 -18.19 -18.99
N PRO A 431 24.66 -19.04 -18.42
CA PRO A 431 25.65 -18.56 -17.47
C PRO A 431 26.50 -17.52 -18.21
N LYS A 432 26.42 -16.26 -17.76
CA LYS A 432 27.27 -15.18 -18.23
C LYS A 432 28.70 -15.58 -17.88
N GLY A 433 29.37 -16.20 -18.87
CA GLY A 433 30.73 -16.70 -18.76
C GLY A 433 31.63 -15.57 -18.26
N ARG A 434 32.03 -15.69 -17.01
CA ARG A 434 33.02 -14.86 -16.34
C ARG A 434 34.33 -15.04 -17.10
N LYS A 435 34.59 -14.18 -18.09
CA LYS A 435 35.87 -14.11 -18.80
C LYS A 435 36.92 -13.61 -17.82
N ASP A 436 37.56 -14.58 -17.18
CA ASP A 436 38.81 -14.44 -16.47
C ASP A 436 39.88 -13.92 -17.45
N LYS A 437 40.18 -12.62 -17.40
CA LYS A 437 41.36 -12.05 -18.07
C LYS A 437 42.47 -11.94 -17.05
N GLY A 438 43.20 -13.05 -16.95
CA GLY A 438 44.48 -13.15 -16.27
C GLY A 438 45.44 -12.03 -16.69
N LYS A 439 45.86 -11.27 -15.68
CA LYS A 439 46.87 -10.23 -15.72
C LYS A 439 48.24 -10.90 -15.94
N LYS A 440 48.70 -11.01 -17.19
CA LYS A 440 50.11 -11.32 -17.50
C LYS A 440 50.85 -10.06 -17.94
N SER A 441 51.73 -9.64 -17.05
CA SER A 441 52.80 -8.68 -17.27
C SER A 441 53.73 -9.13 -18.41
N LYS A 442 54.12 -8.19 -19.29
CA LYS A 442 55.46 -8.20 -19.88
C LYS A 442 55.82 -6.82 -20.45
N LYS A 443 56.65 -6.13 -19.67
CA LYS A 443 57.90 -5.43 -20.06
C LYS A 443 57.90 -4.75 -21.44
N GLY A 444 57.84 -3.42 -21.39
CA GLY A 444 58.34 -2.57 -22.45
C GLY A 444 59.87 -2.65 -22.59
N LYS A 445 60.35 -2.53 -23.83
CA LYS A 445 61.70 -2.06 -24.12
C LYS A 445 61.70 -1.34 -25.48
N LYS A 446 62.17 -0.09 -25.45
CA LYS A 446 62.40 0.82 -26.57
C LYS A 446 63.51 0.32 -27.50
N GLY A 447 63.46 0.66 -28.78
CA GLY A 447 64.63 0.75 -29.67
C GLY A 447 64.26 0.82 -31.17
N PRO A 448 64.84 1.73 -31.99
CA PRO A 448 64.24 2.24 -33.23
C PRO A 448 64.86 1.68 -34.52
N GLY A 449 64.16 1.74 -35.66
CA GLY A 449 64.77 1.44 -36.97
C GLY A 449 63.85 1.41 -38.19
N ARG A 450 63.82 2.54 -38.92
CA ARG A 450 63.77 2.74 -40.39
C ARG A 450 62.84 1.93 -41.31
N THR A 451 62.05 2.73 -42.05
CA THR A 451 61.74 2.72 -43.50
C THR A 451 61.04 1.52 -44.15
N GLY A 452 59.89 1.80 -44.77
CA GLY A 452 59.31 0.96 -45.83
C GLY A 452 57.89 1.40 -46.14
N GLY A 453 57.70 2.11 -47.26
CA GLY A 453 56.40 2.58 -47.72
C GLY A 453 55.46 1.44 -48.12
N GLY A 454 54.16 1.64 -47.86
CA GLY A 454 53.09 0.73 -48.25
C GLY A 454 51.74 1.42 -48.12
N ARG A 455 51.23 1.91 -49.25
CA ARG A 455 49.90 2.49 -49.48
C ARG A 455 48.85 1.37 -49.29
N VAL A 456 47.74 1.59 -48.57
CA VAL A 456 46.36 1.09 -48.85
C VAL A 456 45.37 1.59 -47.77
N GLN A 457 44.43 2.42 -48.25
CA GLN A 457 43.01 2.62 -47.91
C GLN A 457 42.53 2.82 -46.46
N SER A 458 41.92 3.98 -46.27
CA SER A 458 41.02 4.38 -45.18
C SER A 458 39.73 3.54 -45.20
N LYS A 459 39.41 2.91 -44.06
CA LYS A 459 38.10 2.28 -43.83
C LYS A 459 37.02 3.34 -43.66
N GLU A 460 35.95 3.15 -44.42
CA GLU A 460 34.73 3.91 -44.47
C GLU A 460 33.99 3.93 -43.13
N ILE A 461 33.43 5.10 -42.82
CA ILE A 461 32.41 5.32 -41.80
C ILE A 461 31.09 4.85 -42.42
N GLN A 462 30.46 3.82 -41.85
CA GLN A 462 29.11 3.41 -42.25
C GLN A 462 28.12 4.52 -41.89
N GLN A 463 27.58 5.17 -42.94
CA GLN A 463 26.43 6.07 -42.85
C GLN A 463 25.16 5.26 -42.57
N VAL A 464 24.35 5.79 -41.67
CA VAL A 464 22.99 5.34 -41.36
C VAL A 464 22.10 5.62 -42.57
N PRO A 465 21.27 4.68 -43.06
CA PRO A 465 20.43 4.95 -44.22
C PRO A 465 19.32 5.96 -43.88
N ASN A 466 19.27 7.05 -44.66
CA ASN A 466 18.12 7.96 -44.70
C ASN A 466 16.88 7.20 -45.17
N ALA A 467 15.86 7.12 -44.32
CA ALA A 467 14.53 6.71 -44.73
C ALA A 467 13.93 7.81 -45.63
N ASN A 468 13.74 7.47 -46.90
CA ASN A 468 13.07 8.30 -47.89
C ASN A 468 11.56 8.27 -47.61
N ILE A 469 10.97 9.41 -47.25
CA ILE A 469 9.56 9.53 -46.82
C ILE A 469 8.66 10.14 -47.91
N ASP A 470 9.17 10.38 -49.12
CA ASP A 470 8.45 11.10 -50.19
C ASP A 470 7.37 10.25 -50.91
N GLY A 471 6.86 9.19 -50.29
CA GLY A 471 5.86 8.30 -50.90
C GLY A 471 4.75 7.80 -49.98
N LEU A 472 4.65 8.32 -48.74
CA LEU A 472 3.58 7.92 -47.82
C LEU A 472 2.36 8.83 -48.02
N ASP A 473 1.36 8.31 -48.74
CA ASP A 473 0.01 8.84 -48.82
C ASP A 473 -0.60 8.89 -47.41
N LEU A 474 -0.77 10.11 -46.88
CA LEU A 474 -1.34 10.40 -45.55
C LEU A 474 -2.85 10.65 -45.61
N THR A 475 -3.55 10.21 -46.65
CA THR A 475 -5.01 10.30 -46.67
C THR A 475 -5.65 9.17 -45.86
N LEU A 476 -6.09 9.50 -44.64
CA LEU A 476 -6.96 8.65 -43.83
C LEU A 476 -8.34 8.51 -44.51
N PRO A 477 -8.84 7.29 -44.79
CA PRO A 477 -10.21 7.12 -45.23
C PRO A 477 -11.15 7.13 -44.02
N GLY A 478 -12.11 8.05 -44.03
CA GLY A 478 -13.43 7.81 -43.45
C GLY A 478 -13.79 8.64 -42.23
N ARG A 479 -14.92 9.32 -42.40
CA ARG A 479 -15.77 10.03 -41.43
C ARG A 479 -16.04 9.27 -40.13
#